data_AF-A0A0F9KZQ2-F1
#
_entry.id   AF-A0A0F9KZQ2-F1
#
_cell.length_a   1.000
_cell.length_b   1.000
_cell.length_c   1.000
_cell.angle_alpha   90.00
_cell.angle_beta   90.00
_cell.angle_gamma   90.00
#
_symmetry.space_group_name_H-M   'P 1'
#
loop_
_entity.id
_entity.type
_entity.pdbx_description
1 polymer ?
#
loop_
_entity_poly.entity_id
_entity_poly.type
_entity_poly.pdbx_seq_one_letter_code
_entity_poly.pdbx_strand_id
1 'polypeptide(L)'
;MARPKRQFTDEDEQQMYKYALAGCQNGTIAKLMCIATSTLVRRYGALLMEKRAERKYNIRNNQTNLSEHNPAMAIFLGKNELEQVDKQVITTNAAPVVVAESEQEATDEACKVYKLKLAGRA
;
A
#
# COMPACT_ATOMS: atom_id res chain seq x y z
N MET A 1 19.92 39.66 6.41
CA MET A 1 20.23 39.31 5.01
C MET A 1 19.69 37.91 4.72
N ALA A 2 18.94 37.72 3.63
CA ALA A 2 18.43 36.39 3.29
C ALA A 2 19.56 35.46 2.86
N ARG A 3 19.59 34.22 3.37
CA ARG A 3 20.58 33.20 2.97
C ARG A 3 20.49 32.96 1.46
N PRO A 4 21.62 32.96 0.72
CA PRO A 4 21.63 32.66 -0.70
C PRO A 4 20.98 31.29 -0.97
N LYS A 5 20.08 31.23 -1.96
CA LYS A 5 19.43 29.98 -2.37
C LYS A 5 20.43 29.14 -3.17
N ARG A 6 20.54 27.84 -2.85
CA ARG A 6 21.29 26.88 -3.69
C ARG A 6 20.64 26.85 -5.09
N GLN A 7 21.45 27.10 -6.10
CA GLN A 7 21.08 26.86 -7.50
C GLN A 7 21.37 25.39 -7.81
N PHE A 8 20.45 24.75 -8.52
CA PHE A 8 20.66 23.40 -9.05
C PHE A 8 21.09 23.55 -10.50
N THR A 9 22.11 22.80 -10.89
CA THR A 9 22.51 22.67 -12.29
C THR A 9 21.61 21.66 -12.99
N ASP A 10 21.57 21.69 -14.31
CA ASP A 10 20.80 20.72 -15.10
C ASP A 10 21.25 19.27 -14.82
N GLU A 11 22.54 19.07 -14.51
CA GLU A 11 23.10 17.78 -14.10
C GLU A 11 22.52 17.26 -12.77
N ASP A 12 22.37 18.16 -11.78
CA ASP A 12 21.72 17.81 -10.50
C ASP A 12 20.27 17.36 -10.76
N GLU A 13 19.55 18.04 -11.66
CA GLU A 13 18.17 17.69 -12.00
C GLU A 13 18.06 16.34 -12.68
N GLN A 14 18.93 16.06 -13.66
CA GLN A 14 18.98 14.76 -14.32
C GLN A 14 19.25 13.64 -13.32
N GLN A 15 20.15 13.87 -12.35
CA GLN A 15 20.46 12.89 -11.32
C GLN A 15 19.26 12.65 -10.38
N MET A 16 18.55 13.71 -9.98
CA MET A 16 17.30 13.59 -9.22
C MET A 16 16.27 12.73 -9.96
N TYR A 17 16.12 12.93 -11.28
CA TYR A 17 15.18 12.18 -12.10
C TYR A 17 15.57 10.70 -12.24
N LYS A 18 16.87 10.40 -12.40
CA LYS A 18 17.37 9.02 -12.42
C LYS A 18 17.02 8.29 -11.12
N TYR A 19 17.21 8.92 -9.96
CA TYR A 19 16.85 8.30 -8.68
C TYR A 19 15.34 8.14 -8.52
N ALA A 20 14.53 9.08 -9.00
CA ALA A 20 13.07 8.95 -8.98
C ALA A 20 12.59 7.80 -9.87
N LEU A 21 13.16 7.66 -11.08
CA LEU A 21 12.90 6.53 -11.99
C LEU A 21 13.37 5.19 -11.43
N ALA A 22 14.39 5.18 -10.57
CA ALA A 22 14.79 3.98 -9.84
C ALA A 22 13.81 3.62 -8.71
N GLY A 23 12.90 4.53 -8.33
CA GLY A 23 11.91 4.32 -7.27
C GLY A 23 12.33 4.86 -5.90
N CYS A 24 13.41 5.66 -5.84
CA CYS A 24 13.85 6.22 -4.57
C CYS A 24 12.84 7.22 -3.98
N GLN A 25 12.65 7.13 -2.65
CA GLN A 25 11.83 8.07 -1.88
C GLN A 25 12.55 9.42 -1.73
N ASN A 26 11.76 10.50 -1.54
CA ASN A 26 12.28 11.87 -1.39
C ASN A 26 13.39 11.96 -0.32
N GLY A 27 13.23 11.25 0.81
CA GLY A 27 14.22 11.23 1.89
C GLY A 27 15.56 10.61 1.46
N THR A 28 15.52 9.56 0.65
CA THR A 28 16.73 8.90 0.12
C THR A 28 17.43 9.79 -0.90
N ILE A 29 16.67 10.37 -1.84
CA ILE A 29 17.22 11.30 -2.86
C ILE A 29 17.89 12.50 -2.17
N ALA A 30 17.21 13.08 -1.19
CA ALA A 30 17.72 14.20 -0.39
C ALA A 30 19.06 13.85 0.29
N LYS A 31 19.18 12.65 0.87
CA LYS A 31 20.43 12.18 1.50
C LYS A 31 21.54 11.97 0.48
N LEU A 32 21.24 11.33 -0.65
CA LEU A 32 22.23 11.05 -1.71
C LEU A 32 22.82 12.32 -2.32
N MET A 33 22.01 13.37 -2.44
CA MET A 33 22.41 14.63 -3.08
C MET A 33 22.81 15.72 -2.07
N CYS A 34 22.80 15.40 -0.78
CA CYS A 34 23.05 16.33 0.31
C CYS A 34 22.17 17.59 0.24
N ILE A 35 20.87 17.39 -0.01
CA ILE A 35 19.85 18.45 -0.11
C ILE A 35 18.84 18.28 1.03
N ALA A 36 18.31 19.39 1.56
CA ALA A 36 17.19 19.33 2.50
C ALA A 36 15.93 18.78 1.81
N THR A 37 15.23 17.85 2.45
CA THR A 37 14.04 17.20 1.91
C THR A 37 12.93 18.20 1.60
N SER A 38 12.78 19.25 2.41
CA SER A 38 11.81 20.33 2.19
C SER A 38 12.07 21.10 0.89
N THR A 39 13.34 21.36 0.56
CA THR A 39 13.73 22.00 -0.71
C THR A 39 13.38 21.13 -1.90
N LEU A 40 13.65 19.82 -1.80
CA LEU A 40 13.35 18.85 -2.85
C LEU A 40 11.84 18.79 -3.12
N VAL A 41 11.03 18.63 -2.07
CA VAL A 41 9.57 18.55 -2.18
C VAL A 41 8.97 19.83 -2.73
N ARG A 42 9.41 20.99 -2.22
CA ARG A 42 8.86 22.29 -2.63
C ARG A 42 9.17 22.65 -4.08
N ARG A 43 10.37 22.30 -4.59
CA ARG A 43 10.80 22.69 -5.93
C ARG A 43 10.51 21.62 -6.99
N TYR A 44 10.70 20.35 -6.64
CA TYR A 44 10.69 19.23 -7.60
C TYR A 44 9.64 18.17 -7.27
N GLY A 45 8.81 18.36 -6.23
CA GLY A 45 7.85 17.34 -5.78
C GLY A 45 6.94 16.83 -6.90
N ALA A 46 6.37 17.73 -7.71
CA ALA A 46 5.50 17.36 -8.82
C ALA A 46 6.24 16.55 -9.90
N LEU A 47 7.43 17.01 -10.32
CA LEU A 47 8.26 16.34 -11.33
C LEU A 47 8.74 14.96 -10.87
N LEU A 48 9.12 14.83 -9.60
CA LEU A 48 9.53 13.53 -9.04
C LEU A 48 8.35 12.56 -8.94
N MET A 49 7.14 13.05 -8.68
CA MET A 49 5.93 12.21 -8.73
C MET A 49 5.64 11.74 -10.15
N GLU A 50 5.76 12.61 -11.14
CA GLU A 50 5.62 12.25 -12.56
C GLU A 50 6.61 11.14 -12.94
N LYS A 51 7.89 11.29 -12.58
CA LYS A 51 8.91 10.27 -12.87
C LYS A 51 8.65 8.94 -12.18
N ARG A 52 8.05 8.93 -10.98
CA ARG A 52 7.61 7.69 -10.33
C ARG A 52 6.38 7.08 -11.00
N ALA A 53 5.46 7.90 -11.51
CA ALA A 53 4.33 7.41 -12.30
C ALA A 53 4.82 6.78 -13.62
N GLU A 54 5.77 7.42 -14.29
CA GLU A 54 6.45 6.88 -15.48
C GLU A 54 7.11 5.53 -15.18
N ARG A 55 7.81 5.42 -14.04
CA ARG A 55 8.35 4.13 -13.58
C ARG A 55 7.27 3.06 -13.41
N LYS A 56 6.16 3.37 -12.74
CA LYS A 56 5.03 2.43 -12.57
C LYS A 56 4.47 1.98 -13.92
N TYR A 57 4.33 2.89 -14.87
CA TYR A 57 3.93 2.57 -16.24
C TYR A 57 4.91 1.64 -16.93
N ASN A 58 6.20 1.94 -16.88
CA ASN A 58 7.26 1.12 -17.50
C ASN A 58 7.30 -0.30 -16.90
N ILE A 59 7.15 -0.42 -15.58
CA ILE A 59 7.06 -1.73 -14.91
C ILE A 59 5.86 -2.51 -15.43
N ARG A 60 4.69 -1.88 -15.55
CA ARG A 60 3.48 -2.54 -16.07
C ARG A 60 3.67 -3.00 -17.51
N ASN A 61 4.26 -2.18 -18.36
CA ASN A 61 4.53 -2.55 -19.75
C ASN A 61 5.51 -3.74 -19.83
N ASN A 62 6.56 -3.71 -19.01
CA ASN A 62 7.51 -4.81 -18.90
C ASN A 62 6.86 -6.10 -18.37
N GLN A 63 5.92 -5.99 -17.42
CA GLN A 63 5.16 -7.14 -16.91
C GLN A 63 4.27 -7.76 -18.00
N THR A 64 3.62 -6.93 -18.80
CA THR A 64 2.85 -7.41 -19.96
C THR A 64 3.74 -8.20 -20.91
N ASN A 65 4.93 -7.68 -21.23
CA ASN A 65 5.87 -8.38 -22.10
C ASN A 65 6.45 -9.66 -21.45
N LEU A 66 6.75 -9.63 -20.15
CA LEU A 66 7.30 -10.77 -19.40
C LEU A 66 6.27 -11.86 -19.11
N SER A 67 4.97 -11.56 -19.19
CA SER A 67 3.90 -12.54 -18.94
C SER A 67 4.00 -13.78 -19.85
N GLU A 68 4.68 -13.65 -20.99
CA GLU A 68 4.92 -14.74 -21.94
C GLU A 68 6.06 -15.69 -21.51
N HIS A 69 6.98 -15.26 -20.65
CA HIS A 69 8.25 -15.98 -20.42
C HIS A 69 8.68 -16.13 -18.95
N ASN A 70 8.30 -15.22 -18.05
CA ASN A 70 8.64 -15.32 -16.61
C ASN A 70 7.54 -14.72 -15.71
N PRO A 71 6.47 -15.49 -15.44
CA PRO A 71 5.31 -15.00 -14.72
C PRO A 71 5.58 -14.69 -13.23
N ALA A 72 6.50 -15.41 -12.57
CA ALA A 72 6.78 -15.22 -11.14
C ALA A 72 7.34 -13.83 -10.83
N MET A 73 8.25 -13.36 -11.69
CA MET A 73 8.90 -12.08 -11.47
C MET A 73 7.98 -10.89 -11.75
N ALA A 74 7.06 -11.06 -12.71
CA ALA A 74 6.00 -10.10 -12.99
C ALA A 74 5.07 -9.94 -11.79
N ILE A 75 4.63 -11.05 -11.17
CA ILE A 75 3.74 -11.05 -10.00
C ILE A 75 4.38 -10.30 -8.81
N PHE A 76 5.65 -10.57 -8.51
CA PHE A 76 6.34 -9.91 -7.38
C PHE A 76 6.45 -8.39 -7.55
N LEU A 77 6.82 -7.92 -8.75
CA LEU A 77 6.87 -6.48 -9.03
C LEU A 77 5.47 -5.85 -8.97
N GLY A 78 4.45 -6.58 -9.39
CA GLY A 78 3.07 -6.10 -9.43
C GLY A 78 2.53 -5.86 -8.03
N LYS A 79 2.79 -6.81 -7.13
CA LYS A 79 2.39 -6.70 -5.72
C LYS A 79 3.12 -5.57 -4.99
N ASN A 80 4.44 -5.44 -5.18
CA ASN A 80 5.24 -4.49 -4.40
C ASN A 80 5.23 -3.05 -4.97
N GLU A 81 5.19 -2.87 -6.28
CA GLU A 81 5.38 -1.55 -6.91
C GLU A 81 4.08 -0.93 -7.45
N LEU A 82 3.12 -1.79 -7.80
CA LEU A 82 1.83 -1.40 -8.34
C LEU A 82 0.68 -1.58 -7.34
N GLU A 83 0.99 -2.01 -6.12
CA GLU A 83 0.01 -2.26 -5.06
C GLU A 83 -1.08 -3.24 -5.51
N GLN A 84 -0.74 -4.19 -6.39
CA GLN A 84 -1.67 -5.22 -6.83
C GLN A 84 -1.93 -6.19 -5.68
N VAL A 85 -3.22 -6.46 -5.44
CA VAL A 85 -3.66 -7.35 -4.36
C VAL A 85 -4.36 -8.56 -4.96
N ASP A 86 -4.04 -9.73 -4.44
CA ASP A 86 -4.77 -10.95 -4.78
C ASP A 86 -6.16 -10.88 -4.14
N LYS A 87 -7.19 -10.84 -4.98
CA LYS A 87 -8.56 -10.90 -4.50
C LYS A 87 -8.91 -12.34 -4.17
N GLN A 88 -9.11 -12.65 -2.89
CA GLN A 88 -9.61 -13.95 -2.46
C GLN A 88 -11.14 -13.95 -2.46
N VAL A 89 -11.75 -14.93 -3.13
CA VAL A 89 -13.17 -15.23 -3.00
C VAL A 89 -13.29 -16.43 -2.07
N ILE A 90 -13.69 -16.19 -0.83
CA ILE A 90 -13.86 -17.24 0.17
C ILE A 90 -15.30 -17.73 0.08
N THR A 91 -15.52 -18.89 -0.52
CA THR A 91 -16.80 -19.59 -0.46
C THR A 91 -16.81 -20.47 0.79
N THR A 92 -17.56 -20.05 1.81
CA THR A 92 -17.74 -20.82 3.04
C THR A 92 -18.80 -21.90 2.81
N ASN A 93 -18.38 -23.10 2.39
CA ASN A 93 -19.22 -24.30 2.45
C ASN A 93 -19.10 -24.93 3.85
N ALA A 94 -19.35 -24.13 4.89
CA ALA A 94 -19.44 -24.69 6.23
C ALA A 94 -20.81 -25.35 6.36
N ALA A 95 -20.82 -26.67 6.60
CA ALA A 95 -22.02 -27.31 7.13
C ALA A 95 -22.43 -26.54 8.40
N PRO A 96 -23.73 -26.29 8.63
CA PRO A 96 -24.17 -25.57 9.82
C PRO A 96 -23.60 -26.28 11.04
N VAL A 97 -22.97 -25.52 11.94
CA VAL A 97 -22.52 -26.04 13.22
C VAL A 97 -23.78 -26.51 13.95
N VAL A 98 -23.98 -27.82 14.01
CA VAL A 98 -25.09 -28.43 14.75
C VAL A 98 -24.72 -28.33 16.23
N VAL A 99 -25.17 -27.25 16.87
CA VAL A 99 -25.10 -27.11 18.33
C VAL A 99 -26.05 -28.14 18.93
N ALA A 100 -25.58 -28.94 19.88
CA ALA A 100 -26.41 -29.94 20.56
C ALA A 100 -27.62 -29.26 21.22
N GLU A 101 -28.80 -29.89 21.18
CA GLU A 101 -30.05 -29.30 21.70
C GLU A 101 -29.91 -28.81 23.15
N SER A 102 -29.15 -29.54 23.98
CA SER A 102 -28.87 -29.15 25.37
C SER A 102 -28.10 -27.84 25.51
N GLU A 103 -27.21 -27.54 24.56
CA GLU A 103 -26.47 -26.27 24.55
C GLU A 103 -27.36 -25.12 24.05
N GLN A 104 -28.29 -25.40 23.13
CA GLN A 104 -29.27 -24.40 22.67
C GLN A 104 -30.22 -24.01 23.80
N GLU A 105 -30.77 -24.99 24.52
CA GLU A 105 -31.63 -24.76 25.68
C GLU A 105 -30.93 -23.95 26.76
N ALA A 106 -29.67 -24.28 27.08
CA ALA A 106 -28.87 -23.52 28.05
C ALA A 106 -28.64 -22.07 27.61
N THR A 107 -28.39 -21.84 26.32
CA THR A 107 -28.23 -20.47 25.78
C THR A 107 -29.54 -19.68 25.79
N ASP A 108 -30.66 -20.32 25.51
CA ASP A 108 -31.98 -19.68 25.52
C ASP A 108 -32.43 -19.32 26.93
N GLU A 109 -32.18 -20.19 27.91
CA GLU A 109 -32.44 -19.90 29.32
C GLU A 109 -31.54 -18.77 29.84
N ALA A 110 -30.24 -18.82 29.53
CA ALA A 110 -29.33 -17.73 29.87
C ALA A 110 -29.76 -16.40 29.23
N CYS A 111 -30.22 -16.42 27.98
CA CYS A 111 -30.75 -15.24 27.29
C CYS A 111 -32.04 -14.71 27.93
N LYS A 112 -32.95 -15.58 28.38
CA LYS A 112 -34.18 -15.19 29.08
C LYS A 112 -33.86 -14.53 30.41
N VAL A 113 -32.99 -15.13 31.22
CA VAL A 113 -32.56 -14.59 32.51
C VAL A 113 -31.87 -13.23 32.32
N TYR A 114 -30.98 -13.13 31.33
CA TYR A 114 -30.30 -11.87 31.02
C TYR A 114 -31.29 -10.77 30.62
N LYS A 115 -32.28 -11.07 29.78
CA LYS A 115 -33.32 -10.12 29.37
C LYS A 115 -34.20 -9.68 30.54
N LEU A 116 -34.56 -10.59 31.45
CA LEU A 116 -35.33 -10.25 32.66
C LEU A 116 -34.55 -9.34 33.60
N LYS A 117 -33.25 -9.59 33.76
CA LYS A 117 -32.33 -8.75 34.55
C LYS A 117 -32.21 -7.35 33.97
N LEU A 118 -32.15 -7.24 32.65
CA LEU A 118 -32.08 -5.96 31.94
C LEU A 118 -33.40 -5.18 32.01
N ALA A 119 -34.53 -5.88 32.12
CA ALA A 119 -35.87 -5.30 32.30
C ALA A 119 -36.18 -4.92 33.76
N GLY A 120 -35.26 -5.12 34.71
CA GLY A 120 -35.45 -4.80 36.13
C GLY A 120 -36.52 -5.65 36.82
N ARG A 121 -36.80 -6.84 36.28
CA ARG A 121 -37.84 -7.77 36.76
C ARG A 121 -37.27 -9.12 37.21
N ALA A 122 -35.95 -9.22 37.35
CA ALA A 122 -35.25 -10.41 37.84
C ALA A 122 -34.94 -10.29 39.33
#